data_AF-A0A7C3FJP2-F1
#
_entry.id   AF-A0A7C3FJP2-F1
#
_cell.length_a   1.000
_cell.length_b   1.000
_cell.length_c   1.000
_cell.angle_alpha   90.00
_cell.angle_beta   90.00
_cell.angle_gamma   90.00
#
_symmetry.space_group_name_H-M   'P 1'
#
loop_
_entity.id
_entity.type
_entity.pdbx_description
1 polymer ?
#
loop_
_entity_poly.entity_id
_entity_poly.type
_entity_poly.pdbx_seq_one_letter_code
_entity_poly.pdbx_strand_id
1 'polypeptide(L)'
;MCKTCKAAFWLSILCTSSILLVSCASIPPIDACDLIVLDMPHGGRRIAVEPDGSGTYTYGALPAFGTFPAGTFVFEELYHDLRAVVERRPRETGEASGTVQFLTDPGSSGELFFVYDRDLLVDLLNTAFASRMEPTYEWQIEAVRRLNELWLAEAENP
;
A
#
# COMPACT_ATOMS: atom_id res chain seq x y z
N MET A 1 48.26 -16.96 -61.84
CA MET A 1 47.19 -17.84 -62.37
C MET A 1 46.35 -18.35 -61.20
N CYS A 2 45.01 -18.14 -61.25
CA CYS A 2 43.94 -18.71 -60.40
C CYS A 2 43.99 -18.47 -58.87
N LYS A 3 42.91 -18.25 -58.12
CA LYS A 3 41.46 -18.06 -58.35
C LYS A 3 40.86 -17.55 -57.02
N THR A 4 39.86 -16.70 -57.15
CA THR A 4 38.92 -16.15 -56.16
C THR A 4 38.36 -17.10 -55.10
N CYS A 5 38.13 -16.59 -53.87
CA CYS A 5 36.99 -16.91 -52.98
C CYS A 5 36.75 -15.71 -52.03
N LYS A 6 35.67 -14.95 -52.24
CA LYS A 6 34.43 -14.90 -51.42
C LYS A 6 34.68 -14.42 -49.97
N ALA A 7 34.42 -13.16 -49.67
CA ALA A 7 33.10 -12.58 -49.35
C ALA A 7 32.73 -12.75 -47.87
N ALA A 8 32.58 -11.59 -47.22
CA ALA A 8 31.68 -11.26 -46.12
C ALA A 8 31.60 -12.22 -44.93
N PHE A 9 31.95 -11.75 -43.72
CA PHE A 9 31.09 -12.01 -42.57
C PHE A 9 31.33 -11.00 -41.42
N TRP A 10 30.39 -10.06 -41.26
CA TRP A 10 29.85 -9.48 -40.00
C TRP A 10 30.86 -9.01 -38.92
N LEU A 11 31.12 -7.73 -38.68
CA LEU A 11 30.22 -6.66 -38.19
C LEU A 11 29.21 -7.12 -37.12
N SER A 12 29.66 -7.64 -35.98
CA SER A 12 28.77 -7.95 -34.85
C SER A 12 29.50 -8.06 -33.51
N ILE A 13 30.01 -6.94 -32.97
CA ILE A 13 30.10 -6.78 -31.50
C ILE A 13 29.75 -5.33 -31.19
N LEU A 14 28.52 -4.93 -31.53
CA LEU A 14 27.84 -3.92 -30.72
C LEU A 14 27.54 -4.66 -29.42
N CYS A 15 28.36 -4.43 -28.40
CA CYS A 15 28.00 -4.72 -27.03
C CYS A 15 26.61 -4.13 -26.80
N THR A 16 25.62 -5.01 -26.80
CA THR A 16 24.30 -4.75 -26.26
C THR A 16 24.50 -4.43 -24.79
N SER A 17 24.73 -3.16 -24.51
CA SER A 17 24.51 -2.56 -23.21
C SER A 17 23.02 -2.69 -22.92
N SER A 18 22.63 -3.90 -22.52
CA SER A 18 21.39 -4.14 -21.80
C SER A 18 21.56 -3.44 -20.47
N ILE A 19 21.33 -2.12 -20.47
CA ILE A 19 21.04 -1.36 -19.28
C ILE A 19 19.72 -1.94 -18.79
N LEU A 20 19.81 -2.96 -17.95
CA LEU A 20 18.73 -3.32 -17.05
C LEU A 20 18.54 -2.08 -16.19
N LEU A 21 17.61 -1.21 -16.60
CA LEU A 21 17.00 -0.25 -15.70
C LEU A 21 16.33 -1.10 -14.64
N VAL A 22 17.09 -1.43 -13.60
CA VAL A 22 16.54 -1.87 -12.32
C VAL A 22 15.68 -0.69 -11.90
N SER A 23 14.38 -0.80 -12.17
CA SER A 23 13.38 0.10 -11.61
C SER A 23 13.53 -0.04 -10.10
N CYS A 24 14.32 0.85 -9.51
CA CYS A 24 14.43 0.96 -8.08
C CYS A 24 13.05 1.41 -7.65
N ALA A 25 12.27 0.47 -7.16
CA ALA A 25 10.93 0.74 -6.70
C ALA A 25 11.06 1.80 -5.59
N SER A 26 10.39 2.93 -5.81
CA SER A 26 10.56 4.15 -5.06
C SER A 26 9.19 4.65 -4.66
N ILE A 27 9.06 5.07 -3.41
CA ILE A 27 7.86 5.76 -2.93
C ILE A 27 7.59 6.95 -3.89
N PRO A 28 6.41 7.00 -4.54
CA PRO A 28 6.07 8.09 -5.47
C PRO A 28 6.09 9.41 -4.71
N PRO A 29 6.41 10.55 -5.36
CA PRO A 29 6.31 11.85 -4.70
C PRO A 29 4.84 12.13 -4.34
N ILE A 30 4.62 12.99 -3.34
CA ILE A 30 3.29 13.23 -2.76
C ILE A 30 2.26 13.73 -3.78
N ASP A 31 2.69 14.58 -4.71
CA ASP A 31 1.88 15.14 -5.80
C ASP A 31 1.46 14.10 -6.85
N ALA A 32 2.03 12.90 -6.79
CA ALA A 32 1.66 11.76 -7.61
C ALA A 32 1.02 10.62 -6.79
N CYS A 33 0.82 10.78 -5.47
CA CYS A 33 0.23 9.75 -4.63
C CYS A 33 -1.28 10.00 -4.46
N ASP A 34 -2.09 9.16 -5.10
CA ASP A 34 -3.55 9.28 -5.11
C ASP A 34 -4.23 8.39 -4.06
N LEU A 35 -3.52 7.43 -3.47
CA LEU A 35 -4.09 6.55 -2.46
C LEU A 35 -2.99 5.97 -1.56
N ILE A 36 -3.24 5.95 -0.24
CA ILE A 36 -2.40 5.24 0.74
C ILE A 36 -3.19 4.05 1.27
N VAL A 37 -2.62 2.85 1.19
CA VAL A 37 -3.22 1.64 1.75
C VAL A 37 -2.37 1.14 2.90
N LEU A 38 -3.00 0.90 4.06
CA LEU A 38 -2.37 0.32 5.24
C LEU A 38 -3.03 -1.02 5.57
N ASP A 39 -2.24 -2.03 5.87
CA ASP A 39 -2.72 -3.39 6.15
C ASP A 39 -1.98 -4.02 7.33
N MET A 40 -2.70 -4.60 8.29
CA MET A 40 -2.11 -5.45 9.32
C MET A 40 -1.91 -6.89 8.81
N PRO A 41 -0.92 -7.62 9.33
CA PRO A 41 -0.69 -9.02 9.02
C PRO A 41 -1.93 -9.86 9.35
N HIS A 42 -1.97 -11.07 8.77
CA HIS A 42 -3.04 -12.05 8.96
C HIS A 42 -4.44 -11.62 8.46
N GLY A 43 -4.50 -10.60 7.61
CA GLY A 43 -5.73 -10.15 6.99
C GLY A 43 -6.72 -9.55 7.99
N GLY A 44 -6.23 -9.05 9.13
CA GLY A 44 -7.08 -8.54 10.21
C GLY A 44 -7.75 -7.23 9.82
N ARG A 45 -6.96 -6.17 9.58
CA ARG A 45 -7.50 -4.80 9.44
C ARG A 45 -6.74 -4.03 8.38
N ARG A 46 -7.48 -3.38 7.49
CA ARG A 46 -6.94 -2.54 6.42
C ARG A 46 -7.70 -1.23 6.33
N ILE A 47 -6.99 -0.16 5.97
CA ILE A 47 -7.58 1.11 5.54
C ILE A 47 -6.98 1.56 4.22
N ALA A 48 -7.78 2.26 3.43
CA ALA A 48 -7.33 2.99 2.25
C ALA A 48 -7.75 4.45 2.40
N VAL A 49 -6.81 5.38 2.25
CA VAL A 49 -6.97 6.82 2.51
C VAL A 49 -6.75 7.60 1.22
N GLU A 50 -7.73 8.40 0.84
CA GLU A 50 -7.74 9.29 -0.33
C GLU A 50 -7.15 10.68 0.00
N PRO A 51 -6.78 11.51 -1.00
CA PRO A 51 -6.10 12.79 -0.78
C PRO A 51 -6.89 13.81 0.04
N ASP A 52 -8.22 13.70 0.07
CA ASP A 52 -9.08 14.54 0.90
C ASP A 52 -9.19 14.06 2.37
N GLY A 53 -8.46 13.00 2.72
CA GLY A 53 -8.47 12.39 4.05
C GLY A 53 -9.65 11.46 4.32
N SER A 54 -10.51 11.22 3.33
CA SER A 54 -11.57 10.21 3.38
C SER A 54 -11.04 8.84 3.02
N GLY A 55 -11.91 7.83 3.10
CA GLY A 55 -11.51 6.50 2.64
C GLY A 55 -12.36 5.37 3.18
N THR A 56 -11.77 4.18 3.14
CA THR A 56 -12.44 2.92 3.48
C THR A 56 -11.66 2.15 4.53
N TYR A 57 -12.37 1.35 5.32
CA TYR A 57 -11.78 0.41 6.27
C TYR A 57 -12.42 -0.97 6.11
N THR A 58 -11.60 -2.02 6.19
CA THR A 58 -11.99 -3.41 5.93
C THR A 58 -11.42 -4.35 6.97
N TYR A 59 -12.11 -5.47 7.22
CA TYR A 59 -11.60 -6.59 8.01
C TYR A 59 -11.65 -7.87 7.18
N GLY A 60 -10.59 -8.68 7.17
CA GLY A 60 -10.54 -9.92 6.39
C GLY A 60 -10.39 -9.70 4.87
N ALA A 61 -10.55 -10.79 4.13
CA ALA A 61 -10.61 -10.78 2.66
C ALA A 61 -12.00 -10.38 2.11
N LEU A 62 -12.80 -9.66 2.89
CA LEU A 62 -14.23 -9.45 2.62
C LEU A 62 -14.50 -8.28 1.65
N PRO A 63 -15.56 -8.36 0.83
CA PRO A 63 -16.10 -7.22 0.07
C PRO A 63 -16.88 -6.23 0.96
N ALA A 64 -16.99 -6.50 2.26
CA ALA A 64 -17.61 -5.65 3.27
C ALA A 64 -16.60 -4.60 3.77
N PHE A 65 -16.89 -3.33 3.51
CA PHE A 65 -16.07 -2.20 3.94
C PHE A 65 -16.97 -1.13 4.57
N GLY A 66 -16.45 -0.46 5.59
CA GLY A 66 -17.01 0.80 6.05
C GLY A 66 -16.26 1.97 5.40
N THR A 67 -16.78 3.17 5.61
CA THR A 67 -16.19 4.42 5.10
C THR A 67 -15.98 5.40 6.24
N PHE A 68 -15.02 6.29 6.10
CA PHE A 68 -14.81 7.44 6.99
C PHE A 68 -14.79 8.73 6.16
N PRO A 69 -15.25 9.87 6.73
CA PRO A 69 -15.45 11.10 5.97
C PRO A 69 -14.13 11.81 5.64
N ALA A 70 -14.20 12.73 4.68
CA ALA A 70 -13.11 13.64 4.37
C ALA A 70 -12.64 14.42 5.61
N GLY A 71 -11.35 14.71 5.68
CA GLY A 71 -10.71 15.35 6.83
C GLY A 71 -10.52 14.45 8.05
N THR A 72 -10.77 13.14 7.95
CA THR A 72 -10.40 12.18 9.03
C THR A 72 -8.89 12.13 9.20
N PHE A 73 -8.16 12.14 8.08
CA PHE A 73 -6.71 12.28 8.06
C PHE A 73 -6.30 13.56 7.32
N VAL A 74 -5.20 14.17 7.75
CA VAL A 74 -4.48 15.15 6.93
C VAL A 74 -3.55 14.36 6.04
N PHE A 75 -3.88 14.22 4.75
CA PHE A 75 -3.21 13.29 3.83
C PHE A 75 -1.71 13.57 3.72
N GLU A 76 -1.32 14.84 3.67
CA GLU A 76 0.08 15.23 3.57
C GLU A 76 0.89 14.84 4.80
N GLU A 77 0.34 15.07 6.00
CA GLU A 77 0.98 14.67 7.26
C GLU A 77 1.11 13.15 7.33
N LEU A 78 0.02 12.43 7.03
CA LEU A 78 0.00 10.97 7.00
C LEU A 78 1.04 10.40 6.02
N TYR A 79 1.09 10.95 4.79
CA TYR A 79 2.07 10.56 3.78
C TYR A 79 3.50 10.74 4.30
N HIS A 80 3.81 11.90 4.88
CA HIS A 80 5.15 12.21 5.37
C HIS A 80 5.55 11.33 6.55
N ASP A 81 4.63 11.08 7.49
CA ASP A 81 4.87 10.23 8.65
C ASP A 81 5.13 8.78 8.24
N LEU A 82 4.26 8.21 7.39
CA LEU A 82 4.43 6.85 6.89
C LEU A 82 5.69 6.70 6.05
N ARG A 83 5.99 7.68 5.20
CA ARG A 83 7.22 7.71 4.42
C ARG A 83 8.44 7.72 5.33
N ALA A 84 8.45 8.54 6.38
CA ALA A 84 9.55 8.60 7.33
C ALA A 84 9.73 7.26 8.08
N VAL A 85 8.63 6.57 8.41
CA VAL A 85 8.67 5.23 9.03
C VAL A 85 9.25 4.19 8.09
N VAL A 86 8.81 4.17 6.84
CA VAL A 86 9.32 3.25 5.81
C VAL A 86 10.79 3.51 5.50
N GLU A 87 11.19 4.77 5.33
CA GLU A 87 12.57 5.16 5.01
C GLU A 87 13.54 4.92 6.18
N ARG A 88 13.05 5.00 7.43
CA ARG A 88 13.85 4.70 8.62
C ARG A 88 14.36 3.26 8.68
N ARG A 89 13.88 2.36 7.80
CA ARG A 89 14.27 0.94 7.63
C ARG A 89 14.99 0.38 8.85
N PRO A 90 14.29 -0.22 9.83
CA PRO A 90 14.99 -0.85 10.94
C PRO A 90 15.97 -1.88 10.39
N ARG A 91 17.20 -1.90 10.93
CA ARG A 91 18.18 -2.97 10.71
C ARG A 91 17.73 -4.23 11.45
N GLU A 92 16.50 -4.73 11.30
CA GLU A 92 16.02 -5.78 12.19
C GLU A 92 15.26 -6.93 11.53
N THR A 93 15.62 -8.11 12.03
CA THR A 93 15.31 -9.48 11.64
C THR A 93 13.97 -9.98 12.19
N GLY A 94 13.00 -9.07 12.41
CA GLY A 94 11.70 -9.35 13.02
C GLY A 94 10.55 -9.53 12.01
N GLU A 95 9.40 -9.98 12.50
CA GLU A 95 8.15 -10.01 11.73
C GLU A 95 7.59 -8.60 11.59
N ALA A 96 7.18 -8.22 10.37
CA ALA A 96 6.58 -6.92 10.13
C ALA A 96 5.24 -6.80 10.86
N SER A 97 4.98 -5.63 11.44
CA SER A 97 3.70 -5.31 12.09
C SER A 97 2.59 -4.96 11.10
N GLY A 98 2.94 -4.75 9.83
CA GLY A 98 2.02 -4.51 8.73
C GLY A 98 2.72 -4.04 7.47
N THR A 99 1.92 -3.58 6.51
CA THR A 99 2.39 -3.05 5.24
C THR A 99 1.71 -1.74 4.89
N VAL A 100 2.43 -0.93 4.11
CA VAL A 100 1.96 0.30 3.51
C VAL A 100 2.18 0.25 2.00
N GLN A 101 1.23 0.78 1.24
CA GLN A 101 1.38 1.03 -0.19
C GLN A 101 1.05 2.49 -0.48
N PHE A 102 1.86 3.09 -1.35
CA PHE A 102 1.64 4.41 -1.92
C PHE A 102 1.31 4.21 -3.40
N LEU A 103 0.09 4.56 -3.80
CA LEU A 103 -0.43 4.29 -5.14
C LEU A 103 -0.59 5.59 -5.92
N THR A 104 -0.25 5.51 -7.20
CA THR A 104 -0.40 6.62 -8.17
C THR A 104 -1.71 6.54 -8.96
N ASP A 105 -2.46 5.45 -8.76
CA ASP A 105 -3.78 5.19 -9.33
C ASP A 105 -4.43 4.09 -8.46
N PRO A 106 -5.69 4.26 -8.00
CA PRO A 106 -6.43 3.24 -7.25
C PRO A 106 -6.53 1.87 -7.94
N GLY A 107 -6.36 1.80 -9.27
CA GLY A 107 -6.32 0.55 -10.02
C GLY A 107 -4.94 -0.12 -10.13
N SER A 108 -3.88 0.54 -9.66
CA SER A 108 -2.50 0.10 -9.82
C SER A 108 -2.03 -0.80 -8.67
N SER A 109 -1.12 -1.72 -8.97
CA SER A 109 -0.36 -2.44 -7.94
C SER A 109 0.85 -1.60 -7.52
N GLY A 110 0.85 -1.13 -6.28
CA GLY A 110 2.00 -0.44 -5.69
C GLY A 110 3.02 -1.39 -5.07
N GLU A 111 4.22 -0.86 -4.84
CA GLU A 111 5.21 -1.53 -3.98
C GLU A 111 4.67 -1.65 -2.55
N LEU A 112 4.93 -2.79 -1.92
CA LEU A 112 4.61 -3.06 -0.52
C LEU A 112 5.82 -2.69 0.35
N PHE A 113 5.60 -1.77 1.28
CA PHE A 113 6.59 -1.38 2.27
C PHE A 113 6.22 -1.96 3.63
N PHE A 114 7.16 -2.66 4.25
CA PHE A 114 6.94 -3.22 5.59
C PHE A 114 7.04 -2.15 6.66
N VAL A 115 6.09 -2.17 7.59
CA VAL A 115 6.04 -1.29 8.76
C VAL A 115 6.18 -2.15 10.00
N TYR A 116 7.09 -1.76 10.89
CA TYR A 116 7.37 -2.47 12.15
C TYR A 116 6.85 -1.70 13.38
N ASP A 117 6.37 -0.48 13.17
CA ASP A 117 5.74 0.32 14.21
C ASP A 117 4.27 -0.11 14.37
N ARG A 118 4.05 -1.09 15.24
CA ARG A 118 2.71 -1.63 15.52
C ARG A 118 1.77 -0.58 16.10
N ASP A 119 2.27 0.23 17.03
CA ASP A 119 1.44 1.20 17.74
C ASP A 119 0.91 2.26 16.77
N LEU A 120 1.76 2.75 15.86
CA LEU A 120 1.33 3.64 14.79
C LEU A 120 0.22 3.03 13.92
N LEU A 121 0.40 1.78 13.45
CA LEU A 121 -0.59 1.12 12.61
C LEU A 121 -1.93 0.97 13.34
N VAL A 122 -1.90 0.52 14.59
CA VAL A 122 -3.09 0.34 15.42
C VAL A 122 -3.81 1.68 15.64
N ASP A 123 -3.08 2.75 15.92
CA ASP A 123 -3.64 4.09 16.13
C ASP A 123 -4.32 4.63 14.87
N LEU A 124 -3.69 4.50 13.70
CA LEU A 124 -4.28 4.91 12.41
C LEU A 124 -5.55 4.12 12.10
N LEU A 125 -5.51 2.80 12.28
CA LEU A 125 -6.65 1.92 12.06
C LEU A 125 -7.82 2.26 13.00
N ASN A 126 -7.53 2.46 14.29
CA ASN A 126 -8.54 2.83 15.28
C ASN A 126 -9.12 4.22 15.02
N THR A 127 -8.31 5.17 14.55
CA THR A 127 -8.77 6.51 14.17
C THR A 127 -9.77 6.45 13.01
N ALA A 128 -9.46 5.68 11.97
CA ALA A 128 -10.36 5.45 10.84
C ALA A 128 -11.68 4.80 11.30
N PHE A 129 -11.59 3.75 12.14
CA PHE A 129 -12.76 3.04 12.66
C PHE A 129 -13.62 3.90 13.60
N ALA A 130 -13.01 4.73 14.43
CA ALA A 130 -13.70 5.65 15.32
C ALA A 130 -14.45 6.74 14.53
N SER A 131 -13.92 7.12 13.37
CA SER A 131 -14.49 8.14 12.47
C SER A 131 -15.47 7.55 11.43
N ARG A 132 -15.88 6.29 11.59
CA ARG A 132 -16.76 5.61 10.64
C ARG A 132 -18.07 6.36 10.38
N MET A 133 -18.53 6.29 9.14
CA MET A 133 -19.86 6.71 8.74
C MET A 133 -20.86 5.56 8.85
N GLU A 134 -22.09 5.89 9.22
CA GLU A 134 -23.18 4.90 9.25
C GLU A 134 -23.53 4.47 7.81
N PRO A 135 -23.60 3.15 7.54
CA PRO A 135 -23.97 2.64 6.23
C PRO A 135 -25.41 3.05 5.87
N THR A 136 -25.62 3.45 4.61
CA THR A 136 -26.94 3.92 4.14
C THR A 136 -27.80 2.78 3.60
N TYR A 137 -27.17 1.74 3.05
CA TYR A 137 -27.87 0.63 2.41
C TYR A 137 -27.96 -0.59 3.33
N GLU A 138 -29.09 -1.30 3.28
CA GLU A 138 -29.35 -2.46 4.15
C GLU A 138 -28.28 -3.56 4.03
N TRP A 139 -27.78 -3.80 2.81
CA TRP A 139 -26.69 -4.76 2.58
C TRP A 139 -25.34 -4.30 3.18
N GLN A 140 -25.13 -2.99 3.31
CA GLN A 140 -23.96 -2.42 4.00
C GLN A 140 -24.12 -2.47 5.52
N ILE A 141 -25.35 -2.31 6.05
CA ILE A 141 -25.62 -2.37 7.49
C ILE A 141 -25.16 -3.71 8.06
N GLU A 142 -25.55 -4.83 7.45
CA GLU A 142 -25.14 -6.16 7.92
C GLU A 142 -23.62 -6.39 7.76
N ALA A 143 -23.04 -5.90 6.66
CA ALA A 143 -21.61 -5.96 6.40
C ALA A 143 -20.80 -5.20 7.46
N VAL A 144 -21.16 -3.94 7.75
CA VAL A 144 -20.52 -3.09 8.75
C VAL A 144 -20.76 -3.62 10.16
N ARG A 145 -21.96 -4.17 10.46
CA ARG A 145 -22.24 -4.79 11.76
C ARG A 145 -21.27 -5.93 12.05
N ARG A 146 -21.11 -6.88 11.12
CA ARG A 146 -20.15 -8.00 11.26
C ARG A 146 -18.72 -7.50 11.37
N LEU A 147 -18.37 -6.50 10.57
CA LEU A 147 -17.04 -5.88 10.61
C LEU A 147 -16.77 -5.27 11.99
N ASN A 148 -17.72 -4.53 12.56
CA ASN A 148 -17.59 -3.93 13.89
C ASN A 148 -17.41 -5.00 14.99
N GLU A 149 -18.14 -6.11 14.91
CA GLU A 149 -17.99 -7.23 15.86
C GLU A 149 -16.59 -7.83 15.82
N LEU A 150 -16.04 -8.05 14.61
CA LEU A 150 -14.69 -8.59 14.43
C LEU A 150 -13.62 -7.60 14.88
N TRP A 151 -13.77 -6.32 14.53
CA TRP A 151 -12.83 -5.26 14.89
C TRP A 151 -12.71 -5.09 16.41
N LEU A 152 -13.84 -5.14 17.13
CA LEU A 152 -13.88 -5.01 18.59
C LEU A 152 -13.34 -6.26 19.30
N ALA A 153 -13.67 -7.46 18.80
CA ALA A 153 -13.16 -8.71 19.39
C ALA A 153 -11.62 -8.82 19.35
N GLU A 154 -10.99 -8.26 18.31
CA GLU A 154 -9.53 -8.21 18.20
C GLU A 154 -8.91 -7.17 19.15
N ALA A 155 -9.58 -6.04 19.39
CA ALA A 155 -9.12 -5.04 20.35
C ALA A 155 -9.08 -5.56 21.80
N GLU A 156 -9.90 -6.57 22.12
CA GLU A 156 -9.94 -7.22 23.44
C GLU A 156 -8.89 -8.35 23.60
N ASN A 157 -8.23 -8.79 22.52
CA ASN A 157 -7.20 -9.83 22.53
C ASN A 157 -5.91 -9.36 21.79
N PRO A 158 -5.14 -8.42 22.38
CA PRO A 158 -3.95 -7.82 21.75
C PRO A 158 -2.76 -8.78 21.57
#